data_AF-A0A2P4PZ43-F1
#
_entry.id   AF-A0A2P4PZ43-F1
#
_cell.length_a   1.000
_cell.length_b   1.000
_cell.length_c   1.000
_cell.angle_alpha   90.00
_cell.angle_beta   90.00
_cell.angle_gamma   90.00
#
_symmetry.space_group_name_H-M   'P 1'
#
loop_
_entity.id
_entity.type
_entity.pdbx_description
1 polymer ?
#
loop_
_entity_poly.entity_id
_entity_poly.type
_entity_poly.pdbx_seq_one_letter_code
_entity_poly.pdbx_strand_id
1 'polypeptide(L)'
;MQTAEILAEIELFYLLPNQRRWQTWFPEVIHYYADADKTREEIQRLIKEGEWDTKEFTEMRNDLLKVLKIKHNPIDNEAIMEKLKSHDEKLEKLEKLD
;
A
#
# COMPACT_ATOMS: atom_id res chain seq x y z
N MET A 1 -10.92 -4.98 1.46
CA MET A 1 -12.39 -4.95 1.30
C MET A 1 -13.11 -4.47 2.55
N GLN A 2 -12.84 -5.05 3.73
CA GLN A 2 -13.60 -4.78 4.96
C GLN A 2 -13.61 -3.30 5.39
N THR A 3 -12.50 -2.57 5.28
CA THR A 3 -12.43 -1.15 5.69
C THR A 3 -13.29 -0.20 4.85
N ALA A 4 -13.40 -0.44 3.54
CA ALA A 4 -14.24 0.39 2.66
C ALA A 4 -15.73 0.09 2.85
N GLU A 5 -16.08 -1.18 3.09
CA GLU A 5 -17.45 -1.58 3.43
C GLU A 5 -17.89 -0.97 4.77
N ILE A 6 -17.00 -1.03 5.78
CA ILE A 6 -17.24 -0.44 7.10
C ILE A 6 -17.37 1.09 7.00
N LEU A 7 -16.52 1.76 6.21
CA LEU A 7 -16.62 3.22 6.02
C LEU A 7 -17.95 3.59 5.33
N ALA A 8 -18.33 2.85 4.28
CA ALA A 8 -19.59 3.04 3.58
C ALA A 8 -20.79 2.79 4.50
N GLU A 9 -20.76 1.78 5.37
CA GLU A 9 -21.81 1.51 6.36
C GLU A 9 -21.90 2.61 7.42
N ILE A 10 -20.76 3.05 7.97
CA ILE A 10 -20.71 4.14 8.95
C ILE A 10 -21.25 5.44 8.34
N GLU A 11 -20.84 5.79 7.13
CA GLU A 11 -21.30 6.99 6.42
C GLU A 11 -22.79 6.88 5.99
N LEU A 12 -23.27 5.70 5.59
CA LEU A 12 -24.69 5.47 5.29
C LEU A 12 -25.59 5.60 6.54
N PHE A 13 -25.07 5.27 7.72
CA PHE A 13 -25.86 5.27 8.96
C PHE A 13 -26.32 6.67 9.36
N TYR A 14 -25.56 7.70 9.00
CA TYR A 14 -25.90 9.10 9.25
C TYR A 14 -26.85 9.73 8.21
N LEU A 15 -27.24 8.97 7.17
CA LEU A 15 -28.12 9.46 6.10
C LEU A 15 -29.57 9.02 6.29
N LEU A 16 -30.49 9.97 6.13
CA LEU A 16 -31.93 9.70 6.14
C LEU A 16 -32.29 8.73 5.00
N PRO A 17 -33.31 7.86 5.18
CA PRO A 17 -33.74 6.89 4.15
C PRO A 17 -34.01 7.50 2.77
N ASN A 18 -34.40 8.78 2.76
CA ASN A 18 -34.73 9.53 1.56
C ASN A 18 -33.46 9.97 0.81
N GLN A 19 -32.39 10.31 1.54
CA GLN A 19 -31.10 10.69 0.97
C GLN A 19 -30.44 9.48 0.31
N ARG A 20 -30.48 8.30 0.95
CA ARG A 20 -29.91 7.05 0.39
C ARG A 20 -30.47 6.64 -0.96
N ARG A 21 -31.68 7.08 -1.30
CA ARG A 21 -32.37 6.77 -2.57
C ARG A 21 -32.05 7.76 -3.70
N TRP A 22 -31.34 8.86 -3.43
CA TRP A 22 -30.95 9.83 -4.45
C TRP A 22 -29.66 9.43 -5.15
N GLN A 23 -29.69 9.01 -6.42
CA GLN A 23 -28.46 8.62 -7.14
C GLN A 23 -27.32 9.66 -7.10
N THR A 24 -27.64 10.93 -6.87
CA THR A 24 -26.69 12.04 -6.75
C THR A 24 -26.21 12.33 -5.33
N TRP A 25 -26.66 11.59 -4.30
CA TRP A 25 -26.28 11.86 -2.91
C TRP A 25 -24.81 11.52 -2.63
N PHE A 26 -24.28 10.49 -3.30
CA PHE A 26 -22.89 10.10 -3.13
C PHE A 26 -22.00 11.12 -3.84
N PRO A 27 -21.03 11.74 -3.14
CA PRO A 27 -20.15 12.71 -3.76
C PRO A 27 -19.34 12.05 -4.88
N GLU A 28 -19.29 12.68 -6.05
CA GLU A 28 -18.38 12.25 -7.12
C GLU A 28 -16.90 12.40 -6.69
N VAL A 29 -16.64 13.36 -5.80
CA VAL A 29 -15.31 13.64 -5.24
C VAL A 29 -15.42 13.83 -3.72
N ILE A 30 -14.61 13.09 -2.97
CA ILE A 30 -14.48 13.26 -1.51
C ILE A 30 -13.12 13.92 -1.23
N HIS A 31 -13.16 15.13 -0.70
CA HIS A 31 -11.94 15.83 -0.26
C HIS A 31 -11.59 15.39 1.17
N TYR A 32 -10.63 14.46 1.30
CA TYR A 32 -10.09 14.07 2.59
C TYR A 32 -8.86 14.90 2.93
N TYR A 33 -8.82 15.45 4.14
CA TYR A 33 -7.60 16.08 4.66
C TYR A 33 -6.65 14.99 5.16
N ALA A 34 -5.63 14.69 4.36
CA ALA A 34 -4.53 13.82 4.77
C ALA A 34 -3.29 14.66 5.12
N ASP A 35 -2.79 14.49 6.33
CA ASP A 35 -1.51 15.06 6.73
C ASP A 35 -0.37 14.37 5.96
N ALA A 36 0.42 15.16 5.24
CA ALA A 36 1.50 14.65 4.40
C ALA A 36 2.57 13.91 5.20
N ASP A 37 2.85 14.34 6.43
CA ASP A 37 3.90 13.72 7.26
C ASP A 37 3.41 12.39 7.83
N LYS A 38 2.18 12.33 8.34
CA LYS A 38 1.57 11.07 8.80
C LYS A 38 1.44 10.06 7.66
N THR A 39 1.11 10.55 6.46
CA THR A 39 1.00 9.70 5.27
C THR A 39 2.35 9.10 4.88
N ARG A 40 3.45 9.89 4.98
CA ARG A 40 4.80 9.36 4.75
C ARG A 40 5.17 8.28 5.76
N GLU A 41 4.90 8.50 7.05
CA GLU A 41 5.17 7.51 8.10
C GLU A 41 4.43 6.20 7.85
N GLU A 42 3.16 6.28 7.48
CA GLU A 42 2.34 5.10 7.21
C GLU A 42 2.83 4.30 6.00
N ILE A 43 3.16 4.99 4.90
CA ILE A 43 3.71 4.34 3.70
C ILE A 43 5.03 3.64 4.02
N GLN A 44 5.90 4.27 4.81
CA GLN A 44 7.15 3.64 5.24
C GLN A 44 6.90 2.40 6.10
N ARG A 45 5.88 2.42 6.98
CA ARG A 45 5.48 1.24 7.76
C ARG A 45 5.02 0.11 6.83
N LEU A 46 4.13 0.40 5.88
CA LEU A 46 3.61 -0.58 4.93
C LEU A 46 4.70 -1.19 4.04
N ILE A 47 5.70 -0.39 3.62
CA ILE A 47 6.86 -0.89 2.87
C ILE A 47 7.67 -1.85 3.75
N LYS A 48 7.92 -1.50 5.02
CA LYS A 48 8.65 -2.34 5.96
C LYS A 48 7.92 -3.66 6.27
N GLU A 49 6.59 -3.62 6.34
CA GLU A 49 5.73 -4.78 6.55
C GLU A 49 5.54 -5.62 5.26
N GLY A 50 5.98 -5.11 4.10
CA GLY A 50 5.83 -5.79 2.81
C GLY A 50 4.42 -5.73 2.23
N GLU A 51 3.52 -4.95 2.84
CA GLU A 51 2.12 -4.81 2.43
C GLU A 51 1.94 -3.79 1.31
N TRP A 52 2.94 -2.92 1.09
CA TRP A 52 2.86 -1.84 0.11
C TRP A 52 2.81 -2.32 -1.35
N ASP A 53 3.56 -3.37 -1.73
CA ASP A 53 3.73 -3.80 -3.12
C ASP A 53 2.63 -4.79 -3.59
N THR A 54 1.37 -4.39 -3.45
CA THR A 54 0.20 -5.05 -4.06
C THR A 54 0.09 -4.79 -5.58
N LYS A 55 -0.52 -5.73 -6.33
CA LYS A 55 -0.72 -5.62 -7.79
C LYS A 55 -1.75 -4.57 -8.22
N GLU A 56 -2.55 -4.06 -7.29
CA GLU A 56 -3.61 -3.09 -7.57
C GLU A 56 -3.09 -1.64 -7.45
N PHE A 57 -3.58 -0.77 -8.33
CA PHE A 57 -3.31 0.67 -8.30
C PHE A 57 -1.83 1.07 -8.39
N THR A 58 -1.00 0.26 -9.07
CA THR A 58 0.45 0.48 -9.21
C THR A 58 0.80 1.88 -9.72
N GLU A 59 0.06 2.39 -10.70
CA GLU A 59 0.29 3.72 -11.26
C GLU A 59 0.03 4.83 -10.23
N MET A 60 -1.12 4.81 -9.56
CA MET A 60 -1.46 5.78 -8.51
C MET A 60 -0.48 5.74 -7.33
N ARG A 61 0.00 4.55 -6.96
CA ARG A 61 0.99 4.39 -5.88
C ARG A 61 2.33 5.00 -6.26
N ASN A 62 2.79 4.77 -7.49
CA ASN A 62 4.02 5.39 -7.99
C ASN A 62 3.91 6.91 -8.04
N ASP A 63 2.75 7.43 -8.47
CA ASP A 63 2.52 8.87 -8.48
C ASP A 63 2.44 9.46 -7.07
N LEU A 64 1.82 8.76 -6.12
CA LEU A 64 1.81 9.15 -4.72
C LEU A 64 3.23 9.21 -4.13
N LEU A 65 4.07 8.22 -4.40
CA LEU A 65 5.47 8.20 -3.96
C LEU A 65 6.25 9.39 -4.54
N LYS A 66 6.03 9.75 -5.81
CA LYS A 66 6.63 10.95 -6.43
C LYS A 66 6.17 12.23 -5.74
N VAL A 67 4.86 12.38 -5.51
CA VAL A 67 4.27 13.57 -4.86
C VAL A 67 4.82 13.72 -3.44
N LEU A 68 4.90 12.63 -2.68
CA LEU A 68 5.41 12.62 -1.32
C LEU A 68 6.93 12.65 -1.22
N LYS A 69 7.63 12.53 -2.36
CA LYS A 69 9.10 12.49 -2.49
C LYS A 69 9.74 11.33 -1.73
N ILE A 70 9.07 10.19 -1.67
CA ILE A 70 9.57 8.97 -1.03
C ILE A 70 10.39 8.20 -2.07
N LYS A 71 11.64 7.86 -1.73
CA LYS A 71 12.45 6.94 -2.54
C LYS A 71 12.07 5.51 -2.16
N HIS A 72 11.30 4.83 -2.99
CA HIS A 72 11.02 3.40 -2.92
C HIS A 72 11.43 2.76 -4.24
N ASN A 73 12.23 1.71 -4.17
CA ASN A 73 12.70 1.00 -5.36
C ASN A 73 12.28 -0.47 -5.22
N PRO A 74 11.14 -0.88 -5.80
CA PRO A 74 10.59 -2.22 -5.58
C PRO A 74 11.52 -3.34 -6.10
N ILE A 75 12.41 -2.99 -7.05
CA ILE A 75 13.33 -3.92 -7.73
C ILE A 75 14.48 -4.38 -6.81
N ASP A 76 14.81 -3.63 -5.76
CA ASP A 76 15.96 -3.96 -4.94
C ASP A 76 15.72 -5.21 -4.08
N ASN A 77 14.52 -5.43 -3.55
CA ASN A 77 14.26 -6.56 -2.65
C ASN A 77 14.29 -7.91 -3.37
N GLU A 78 13.75 -8.01 -4.58
CA GLU A 78 13.73 -9.27 -5.33
C GLU A 78 15.12 -9.62 -5.88
N ALA A 79 15.86 -8.61 -6.39
CA ALA A 79 17.25 -8.79 -6.81
C ALA A 79 18.20 -9.08 -5.64
N ILE A 80 17.95 -8.51 -4.45
CA ILE A 80 18.69 -8.81 -3.23
C ILE A 80 18.36 -10.22 -2.73
N MET A 81 17.10 -10.66 -2.78
CA MET A 81 16.68 -12.02 -2.40
C MET A 81 17.28 -13.09 -3.32
N GLU A 82 17.29 -12.88 -4.63
CA GLU A 82 17.99 -13.73 -5.61
C GLU A 82 19.49 -13.84 -5.31
N LYS A 83 20.13 -12.70 -5.02
CA LYS A 83 21.55 -12.67 -4.64
C LYS A 83 21.80 -13.40 -3.32
N LEU A 84 20.94 -13.25 -2.31
CA LEU A 84 21.08 -13.92 -1.01
C LEU A 84 20.96 -15.45 -1.15
N LYS A 85 19.95 -15.94 -1.87
CA LYS A 85 19.79 -17.38 -2.16
C LYS A 85 21.03 -17.97 -2.84
N SER A 86 21.60 -17.24 -3.80
CA SER A 86 22.84 -17.67 -4.47
C SER A 86 24.05 -17.74 -3.55
N HIS A 87 24.12 -16.92 -2.49
CA HIS A 87 25.21 -16.96 -1.52
C HIS A 87 25.04 -18.09 -0.50
N ASP A 88 23.81 -18.36 -0.04
CA ASP A 88 23.51 -19.51 0.84
C ASP A 88 23.90 -20.85 0.18
N GLU A 89 23.54 -21.04 -1.10
CA GLU A 89 23.93 -22.25 -1.84
C GLU A 89 25.45 -22.44 -1.98
N LYS A 90 26.22 -21.34 -2.00
CA LYS A 90 27.69 -21.40 -2.07
C LYS A 90 28.29 -21.72 -0.71
N LEU A 91 27.71 -21.18 0.37
CA LEU A 91 28.10 -21.48 1.75
C LEU A 91 27.91 -22.97 2.07
N GLU A 92 26.76 -23.55 1.75
CA GLU A 92 26.52 -24.98 1.96
C GLU A 92 27.49 -25.89 1.20
N LYS A 93 27.96 -25.47 0.02
CA LYS A 93 28.93 -26.24 -0.77
C LYS A 93 30.33 -26.18 -0.17
N LEU A 94 30.70 -25.05 0.44
CA LEU A 94 31.98 -24.87 1.13
C LEU A 94 32.01 -25.67 2.43
N GLU A 95 30.94 -25.67 3.22
CA GLU A 95 30.84 -26.46 4.46
C GLU A 95 30.88 -27.98 4.24
N LYS A 96 30.56 -28.45 3.03
CA LYS A 96 30.63 -29.86 2.64
C LYS A 96 32.02 -30.28 2.12
N LEU A 97 32.94 -29.33 1.96
CA LEU A 97 34.30 -29.55 1.45
C LEU A 97 35.36 -29.60 2.56
N ASP A 98 35.03 -29.14 3.78
CA ASP A 98 35.80 -29.33 5.01
C ASP A 98 35.40 -30.63 5.74
#